data_AF-A0A7X7R6H5-F1
#
_entry.id   AF-A0A7X7R6H5-F1
#
_cell.length_a   1.000
_cell.length_b   1.000
_cell.length_c   1.000
_cell.angle_alpha   90.00
_cell.angle_beta   90.00
_cell.angle_gamma   90.00
#
_symmetry.space_group_name_H-M   'P 1'
#
loop_
_entity.id
_entity.type
_entity.pdbx_description
1 polymer ?
#
loop_
_entity_poly.entity_id
_entity_poly.type
_entity_poly.pdbx_seq_one_letter_code
_entity_poly.pdbx_strand_id
1 'polypeptide(L)'
;DRKTNLVQASIYDIEYQTLVDQEVDFSYQNPVTPSSNGYNVTATFVRYQNYLGEAVSPLDVHYPEGVNPRHDSKFLVTTLEDLIQAFPDNKINVEIKQSGSIGLEALAAVIDLMERTDEDYQTFSRMVLASFHKEIFSELLRIKKEDHPELMLSPATKGVIKYYALHVLGLDLFYFDTVTVLQVPPVEMGLHLDTKGFIETAHRHNIAVHYWTIDDPETMRLLIKNGADGIMTNIPSLLKSVMDAIETDSE
;
A
#
# COMPACT_ATOMS: atom_id res chain seq x y z
N ASP A 1 -9.88 12.72 4.65
CA ASP A 1 -8.50 12.22 4.59
C ASP A 1 -7.63 13.37 5.04
N ARG A 2 -6.55 13.12 5.77
CA ARG A 2 -5.72 14.14 6.45
C ARG A 2 -4.90 14.99 5.47
N LYS A 3 -5.13 14.83 4.16
CA LYS A 3 -4.30 15.39 3.09
C LYS A 3 -5.08 16.19 2.04
N THR A 4 -6.27 16.69 2.37
CA THR A 4 -7.13 17.38 1.38
C THR A 4 -7.51 18.79 1.83
N ASN A 5 -8.03 19.60 0.91
CA ASN A 5 -8.61 20.92 1.22
C ASN A 5 -10.01 20.86 1.88
N LEU A 6 -10.54 19.66 2.19
CA LEU A 6 -11.85 19.50 2.81
C LEU A 6 -11.81 19.82 4.32
N VAL A 7 -12.63 20.77 4.76
CA VAL A 7 -12.62 21.31 6.14
C VAL A 7 -13.71 20.75 7.05
N GLN A 8 -14.78 20.13 6.50
CA GLN A 8 -15.97 19.73 7.26
C GLN A 8 -16.71 18.51 6.68
N ALA A 9 -15.99 17.55 6.11
CA ALA A 9 -16.62 16.35 5.57
C ALA A 9 -16.03 15.07 6.17
N SER A 10 -16.90 14.22 6.70
CA SER A 10 -16.52 12.85 7.01
C SER A 10 -16.23 12.11 5.71
N ILE A 11 -15.12 11.37 5.66
CA ILE A 11 -14.68 10.64 4.45
C ILE A 11 -15.75 9.65 3.97
N TYR A 12 -16.52 9.06 4.89
CA TYR A 12 -17.59 8.11 4.54
C TYR A 12 -18.81 8.79 3.91
N ASP A 13 -18.95 10.11 4.03
CA ASP A 13 -20.07 10.89 3.47
C ASP A 13 -19.78 11.44 2.07
N ILE A 14 -18.56 11.26 1.54
CA ILE A 14 -18.20 11.77 0.22
C ILE A 14 -17.99 10.62 -0.76
N GLU A 15 -18.83 10.58 -1.78
CA GLU A 15 -18.64 9.70 -2.92
C GLU A 15 -17.40 10.09 -3.72
N TYR A 16 -16.72 9.09 -4.28
CA TYR A 16 -15.51 9.32 -5.08
C TYR A 16 -15.75 10.30 -6.24
N GLN A 17 -16.90 10.19 -6.91
CA GLN A 17 -17.30 11.10 -8.00
C GLN A 17 -17.39 12.56 -7.53
N THR A 18 -17.84 12.79 -6.29
CA THR A 18 -17.90 14.14 -5.72
C THR A 18 -16.50 14.74 -5.55
N LEU A 19 -15.49 13.94 -5.21
CA LEU A 19 -14.10 14.41 -5.13
C LEU A 19 -13.57 14.87 -6.49
N VAL A 20 -13.93 14.13 -7.55
CA VAL A 20 -13.59 14.47 -8.94
C VAL A 20 -14.29 15.76 -9.36
N ASP A 21 -15.61 15.84 -9.18
CA ASP A 21 -16.42 16.97 -9.61
C ASP A 21 -16.05 18.28 -8.90
N GLN A 22 -15.62 18.20 -7.63
CA GLN A 22 -15.22 19.36 -6.83
C GLN A 22 -13.75 19.74 -6.99
N GLU A 23 -12.97 19.00 -7.80
CA GLU A 23 -11.53 19.18 -7.94
C GLU A 23 -10.81 19.27 -6.58
N VAL A 24 -11.15 18.34 -5.67
CA VAL A 24 -10.54 18.29 -4.33
C VAL A 24 -9.03 18.18 -4.46
N ASP A 25 -8.32 19.09 -3.79
CA ASP A 25 -6.86 19.14 -3.87
C ASP A 25 -6.25 18.30 -2.74
N PHE A 26 -5.51 17.26 -3.13
CA PHE A 26 -4.79 16.35 -2.25
C PHE A 26 -3.36 16.81 -1.93
N SER A 27 -3.00 18.04 -2.33
CA SER A 27 -1.70 18.65 -2.07
C SER A 27 -1.57 19.27 -0.68
N TYR A 28 -2.37 18.85 0.30
CA TYR A 28 -2.31 19.39 1.66
C TYR A 28 -1.80 18.36 2.65
N GLN A 29 -1.13 18.80 3.70
CA GLN A 29 -0.86 18.03 4.90
C GLN A 29 -1.57 18.76 6.03
N ASN A 30 -2.65 18.19 6.55
CA ASN A 30 -3.36 18.78 7.68
C ASN A 30 -2.83 18.13 8.95
N PRO A 31 -1.93 18.78 9.71
CA PRO A 31 -1.41 18.22 10.94
C PRO A 31 -2.55 18.02 11.94
N VAL A 32 -2.51 16.86 12.58
CA VAL A 32 -3.52 16.45 13.55
C VAL A 32 -2.89 16.53 14.94
N THR A 33 -3.58 17.13 15.91
CA THR A 33 -3.09 17.16 17.30
C THR A 33 -3.06 15.74 17.90
N PRO A 34 -2.11 15.44 18.82
CA PRO A 34 -2.11 14.15 19.54
C PRO A 34 -3.46 13.91 20.21
N SER A 35 -3.97 12.67 20.11
CA SER A 35 -5.29 12.24 20.63
C SER A 35 -6.52 12.73 19.83
N SER A 36 -6.36 13.11 18.56
CA SER A 36 -7.49 13.34 17.66
C SER A 36 -8.13 12.02 17.22
N ASN A 37 -9.46 12.00 17.18
CA ASN A 37 -10.27 10.93 16.60
C ASN A 37 -10.23 10.88 15.06
N GLY A 38 -9.38 11.70 14.41
CA GLY A 38 -9.22 11.75 12.96
C GLY A 38 -10.08 12.82 12.26
N TYR A 39 -10.84 13.63 13.01
CA TYR A 39 -11.80 14.61 12.46
C TYR A 39 -11.39 16.07 12.70
N ASN A 40 -10.46 16.33 13.62
CA ASN A 40 -9.98 17.69 13.90
C ASN A 40 -8.71 17.99 13.10
N VAL A 41 -8.89 18.47 11.88
CA VAL A 41 -7.83 19.21 11.17
C VAL A 41 -7.73 20.58 11.83
N THR A 42 -6.52 21.06 12.11
CA THR A 42 -6.34 22.48 12.39
C THR A 42 -6.85 23.26 11.17
N ALA A 43 -7.42 24.46 11.33
CA ALA A 43 -7.78 25.32 10.19
C ALA A 43 -6.55 25.76 9.34
N THR A 44 -5.35 25.34 9.74
CA THR A 44 -4.09 25.54 9.04
C THR A 44 -3.93 24.47 7.96
N PHE A 45 -4.04 24.90 6.71
CA PHE A 45 -3.71 24.11 5.53
C PHE A 45 -2.23 24.29 5.19
N VAL A 46 -1.42 23.27 5.45
CA VAL A 46 -0.03 23.27 5.01
C VAL A 46 0.04 22.62 3.65
N ARG A 47 0.44 23.36 2.62
CA ARG A 47 0.64 22.78 1.28
C ARG A 47 1.79 21.78 1.35
N TYR A 48 1.62 20.66 0.69
CA TYR A 48 2.60 19.60 0.57
C TYR A 48 3.90 20.19 0.05
N GLN A 49 4.98 19.85 0.75
CA GLN A 49 6.33 20.05 0.30
C GLN A 49 6.97 18.68 0.13
N ASN A 50 7.87 18.56 -0.84
CA ASN A 50 8.67 17.34 -0.96
C ASN A 50 9.59 17.19 0.27
N TYR A 51 10.30 16.07 0.36
CA TYR A 51 11.19 15.81 1.50
C TYR A 51 12.37 16.80 1.64
N LEU A 52 12.62 17.63 0.62
CA LEU A 52 13.61 18.71 0.63
C LEU A 52 13.02 20.05 1.12
N GLY A 53 11.71 20.10 1.42
CA GLY A 53 11.02 21.32 1.84
C GLY A 53 10.59 22.23 0.69
N GLU A 54 10.63 21.73 -0.55
CA GLU A 54 10.28 22.50 -1.74
C GLU A 54 8.78 22.38 -2.03
N ALA A 55 8.16 23.48 -2.45
CA ALA A 55 6.81 23.45 -2.97
C ALA A 55 6.81 22.74 -4.32
N VAL A 56 5.85 21.84 -4.53
CA VAL A 56 5.68 21.13 -5.80
C VAL A 56 4.25 21.28 -6.32
N SER A 57 4.13 21.38 -7.63
CA SER A 57 2.88 21.37 -8.39
C SER A 57 2.85 20.12 -9.29
N PRO A 58 1.69 19.78 -9.88
CA PRO A 58 1.64 18.71 -10.86
C PRO A 58 2.61 18.92 -12.04
N LEU A 59 2.91 20.17 -12.42
CA LEU A 59 3.83 20.47 -13.52
C LEU A 59 5.29 20.12 -13.20
N ASP A 60 5.63 19.93 -11.92
CA ASP A 60 6.98 19.58 -11.47
C ASP A 60 7.21 18.07 -11.40
N VAL A 61 6.17 17.26 -11.66
CA VAL A 61 6.23 15.79 -11.58
C VAL A 61 6.72 15.21 -12.91
N HIS A 62 7.59 14.21 -12.81
CA HIS A 62 7.96 13.38 -13.95
C HIS A 62 6.90 12.28 -14.15
N TYR A 63 6.11 12.40 -15.21
CA TYR A 63 5.06 11.45 -15.56
C TYR A 63 5.57 10.34 -16.49
N PRO A 64 4.97 9.14 -16.46
CA PRO A 64 5.18 8.12 -17.48
C PRO A 64 4.84 8.64 -18.89
N GLU A 65 5.40 7.97 -19.91
CA GLU A 65 5.07 8.29 -21.30
C GLU A 65 3.55 8.18 -21.53
N GLY A 66 2.97 9.19 -22.20
CA GLY A 66 1.54 9.27 -22.47
C GLY A 66 0.69 9.81 -21.31
N VAL A 67 1.26 10.01 -20.12
CA VAL A 67 0.56 10.58 -18.96
C VAL A 67 0.89 12.07 -18.84
N ASN A 68 -0.15 12.89 -18.75
CA ASN A 68 -0.04 14.34 -18.60
C ASN A 68 -0.61 14.80 -17.24
N PRO A 69 -0.13 15.92 -16.68
CA PRO A 69 -0.73 16.50 -15.49
C PRO A 69 -2.20 16.83 -15.74
N ARG A 70 -3.09 16.41 -14.84
CA ARG A 70 -4.55 16.65 -14.94
C ARG A 70 -4.96 18.06 -14.53
N HIS A 71 -4.05 18.81 -13.92
CA HIS A 71 -4.24 20.21 -13.51
C HIS A 71 -2.86 20.88 -13.41
N ASP A 72 -2.80 22.21 -13.55
CA ASP A 72 -1.56 22.98 -13.40
C ASP A 72 -1.09 23.20 -11.94
N SER A 73 -1.95 22.95 -10.95
CA SER A 73 -1.74 23.45 -9.58
C SER A 73 -2.35 22.59 -8.49
N LYS A 74 -3.38 21.77 -8.78
CA LYS A 74 -4.02 20.87 -7.82
C LYS A 74 -3.65 19.42 -8.08
N PHE A 75 -3.42 18.66 -7.01
CA PHE A 75 -3.30 17.21 -7.10
C PHE A 75 -4.67 16.59 -6.93
N LEU A 76 -5.36 16.31 -8.04
CA LEU A 76 -6.70 15.73 -8.02
C LEU A 76 -6.69 14.26 -7.60
N VAL A 77 -7.83 13.76 -7.10
CA VAL A 77 -8.01 12.33 -6.79
C VAL A 77 -7.76 11.46 -8.04
N THR A 78 -7.09 10.32 -7.89
CA THR A 78 -6.74 9.40 -9.02
C THR A 78 -7.50 8.09 -8.90
N THR A 79 -8.17 7.65 -9.97
CA THR A 79 -8.94 6.40 -9.94
C THR A 79 -7.99 5.19 -9.94
N LEU A 80 -8.47 4.04 -9.48
CA LEU A 80 -7.68 2.81 -9.60
C LEU A 80 -7.46 2.42 -11.07
N GLU A 81 -8.44 2.66 -11.94
CA GLU A 81 -8.33 2.41 -13.38
C GLU A 81 -7.24 3.28 -14.03
N ASP A 82 -7.21 4.59 -13.72
CA ASP A 82 -6.14 5.48 -14.21
C ASP A 82 -4.76 5.01 -13.75
N LEU A 83 -4.63 4.51 -12.51
CA LEU A 83 -3.36 3.96 -12.00
C LEU A 83 -2.94 2.69 -12.74
N ILE A 84 -3.88 1.79 -13.01
CA ILE A 84 -3.64 0.55 -13.76
C ILE A 84 -3.11 0.89 -15.17
N GLN A 85 -3.74 1.87 -15.84
CA GLN A 85 -3.40 2.29 -17.20
C GLN A 85 -2.08 3.07 -17.26
N ALA A 86 -1.84 3.99 -16.31
CA ALA A 86 -0.64 4.82 -16.28
C ALA A 86 0.64 4.04 -15.95
N PHE A 87 0.51 2.91 -15.26
CA PHE A 87 1.62 2.09 -14.80
C PHE A 87 1.38 0.61 -15.14
N PRO A 88 1.39 0.23 -16.43
CA PRO A 88 0.98 -1.10 -16.88
C PRO A 88 1.89 -2.21 -16.34
N ASP A 89 3.18 -1.92 -16.14
CA ASP A 89 4.18 -2.92 -15.72
C ASP A 89 4.46 -2.92 -14.21
N ASN A 90 3.92 -1.96 -13.46
CA ASN A 90 4.18 -1.86 -12.02
C ASN A 90 3.32 -2.84 -11.23
N LYS A 91 3.90 -3.41 -10.17
CA LYS A 91 3.13 -4.11 -9.14
C LYS A 91 2.35 -3.08 -8.32
N ILE A 92 1.08 -3.37 -8.02
CA ILE A 92 0.19 -2.47 -7.28
C ILE A 92 -0.28 -3.16 -6.00
N ASN A 93 -0.33 -2.41 -4.90
CA ASN A 93 -0.88 -2.87 -3.62
C ASN A 93 -2.15 -2.10 -3.31
N VAL A 94 -3.28 -2.79 -3.21
CA VAL A 94 -4.61 -2.20 -2.96
C VAL A 94 -5.14 -2.70 -1.62
N GLU A 95 -5.46 -1.76 -0.72
CA GLU A 95 -6.02 -2.09 0.59
C GLU A 95 -7.48 -1.63 0.68
N ILE A 96 -8.39 -2.56 0.96
CA ILE A 96 -9.78 -2.26 1.27
C ILE A 96 -9.86 -1.78 2.72
N LYS A 97 -10.10 -0.47 2.89
CA LYS A 97 -10.07 0.23 4.18
C LYS A 97 -11.37 0.10 4.97
N GLN A 98 -12.50 -0.02 4.30
CA GLN A 98 -13.82 -0.10 4.93
C GLN A 98 -14.15 -1.52 5.38
N SER A 99 -14.93 -1.63 6.45
CA SER A 99 -15.46 -2.88 7.01
C SER A 99 -16.92 -3.10 6.58
N GLY A 100 -17.47 -4.27 6.91
CA GLY A 100 -18.89 -4.56 6.71
C GLY A 100 -19.34 -4.51 5.25
N SER A 101 -20.61 -4.14 5.00
CA SER A 101 -21.19 -4.12 3.66
C SER A 101 -20.47 -3.18 2.71
N ILE A 102 -20.10 -1.98 3.17
CA ILE A 102 -19.38 -0.99 2.36
C ILE A 102 -18.01 -1.55 1.93
N GLY A 103 -17.30 -2.25 2.82
CA GLY A 103 -16.04 -2.91 2.47
C GLY A 103 -16.23 -4.02 1.44
N LEU A 104 -17.30 -4.81 1.54
CA LEU A 104 -17.62 -5.88 0.60
C LEU A 104 -18.02 -5.33 -0.78
N GLU A 105 -18.80 -4.25 -0.82
CA GLU A 105 -19.14 -3.52 -2.05
C GLU A 105 -17.88 -2.94 -2.71
N ALA A 106 -16.98 -2.34 -1.92
CA ALA A 106 -15.71 -1.83 -2.42
C ALA A 106 -14.82 -2.96 -2.97
N LEU A 107 -14.76 -4.11 -2.29
CA LEU A 107 -14.03 -5.29 -2.79
C LEU A 107 -14.63 -5.78 -4.11
N ALA A 108 -15.96 -5.92 -4.20
CA ALA A 108 -16.62 -6.35 -5.43
C ALA A 108 -16.31 -5.41 -6.60
N ALA A 109 -16.37 -4.09 -6.38
CA ALA A 109 -16.02 -3.11 -7.41
C ALA A 109 -14.55 -3.22 -7.86
N VAL A 110 -13.62 -3.54 -6.96
CA VAL A 110 -12.21 -3.78 -7.31
C VAL A 110 -12.06 -5.05 -8.14
N ILE A 111 -12.75 -6.13 -7.78
CA ILE A 111 -12.71 -7.39 -8.54
C ILE A 111 -13.30 -7.20 -9.93
N ASP A 112 -14.47 -6.55 -10.05
CA ASP A 112 -15.09 -6.24 -11.34
C ASP A 112 -14.16 -5.40 -12.25
N LEU A 113 -13.43 -4.44 -11.66
CA LEU A 113 -12.44 -3.65 -12.39
C LEU A 113 -11.26 -4.52 -12.86
N MET A 114 -10.73 -5.39 -12.00
CA MET A 114 -9.66 -6.31 -12.35
C MET A 114 -10.09 -7.23 -13.49
N GLU A 115 -11.26 -7.88 -13.39
CA GLU A 115 -11.80 -8.74 -14.45
C GLU A 115 -11.91 -8.03 -15.81
N ARG A 116 -12.39 -6.78 -15.80
CA ARG A 116 -12.51 -5.95 -17.02
C ARG A 116 -11.17 -5.55 -17.64
N THR A 117 -10.12 -5.45 -16.84
CA THR A 117 -8.83 -4.87 -17.26
C THR A 117 -7.70 -5.90 -17.31
N ASP A 118 -7.96 -7.15 -16.92
CA ASP A 118 -6.93 -8.18 -16.84
C ASP A 118 -6.31 -8.55 -18.19
N GLU A 119 -7.10 -8.58 -19.26
CA GLU A 119 -6.60 -8.94 -20.60
C GLU A 119 -5.49 -7.99 -21.08
N ASP A 120 -5.66 -6.68 -20.84
CA ASP A 120 -4.73 -5.65 -21.26
C ASP A 120 -3.60 -5.40 -20.24
N TYR A 121 -3.88 -5.62 -18.95
CA TYR A 121 -3.02 -5.15 -17.86
C TYR A 121 -2.62 -6.22 -16.85
N GLN A 122 -3.04 -7.47 -17.01
CA GLN A 122 -2.67 -8.62 -16.17
C GLN A 122 -2.87 -8.36 -14.66
N THR A 123 -3.93 -7.63 -14.32
CA THR A 123 -4.24 -7.16 -12.97
C THR A 123 -4.15 -8.23 -11.89
N PHE A 124 -4.66 -9.45 -12.09
CA PHE A 124 -4.60 -10.51 -11.08
C PHE A 124 -3.18 -10.98 -10.78
N SER A 125 -2.25 -10.84 -11.73
CA SER A 125 -0.86 -11.27 -11.60
C SER A 125 0.09 -10.19 -11.06
N ARG A 126 -0.36 -8.93 -10.99
CA ARG A 126 0.46 -7.79 -10.51
C ARG A 126 -0.16 -6.97 -9.39
N MET A 127 -1.43 -7.17 -9.07
CA MET A 127 -2.13 -6.49 -7.98
C MET A 127 -2.26 -7.40 -6.75
N VAL A 128 -1.79 -6.92 -5.62
CA VAL A 128 -2.02 -7.54 -4.31
C VAL A 128 -3.21 -6.86 -3.65
N LEU A 129 -4.20 -7.65 -3.23
CA LEU A 129 -5.31 -7.16 -2.41
C LEU A 129 -5.06 -7.44 -0.92
N ALA A 130 -5.40 -6.47 -0.08
CA ALA A 130 -5.22 -6.53 1.37
C ALA A 130 -6.44 -5.95 2.12
N SER A 131 -6.69 -6.44 3.34
CA SER A 131 -7.57 -5.78 4.30
C SER A 131 -7.26 -6.22 5.73
N PHE A 132 -7.43 -5.30 6.69
CA PHE A 132 -7.39 -5.61 8.12
C PHE A 132 -8.71 -6.18 8.65
N HIS A 133 -9.79 -6.09 7.87
CA HIS A 133 -11.12 -6.52 8.27
C HIS A 133 -11.33 -7.99 7.95
N LYS A 134 -11.70 -8.78 8.96
CA LYS A 134 -11.76 -10.23 8.87
C LYS A 134 -12.76 -10.69 7.81
N GLU A 135 -13.92 -10.05 7.74
CA GLU A 135 -14.97 -10.34 6.78
C GLU A 135 -14.53 -10.13 5.33
N ILE A 136 -13.75 -9.07 5.08
CA ILE A 136 -13.22 -8.76 3.74
C ILE A 136 -12.13 -9.76 3.36
N PHE A 137 -11.24 -10.09 4.30
CA PHE A 137 -10.20 -11.08 4.08
C PHE A 137 -10.78 -12.49 3.84
N SER A 138 -11.83 -12.87 4.57
CA SER A 138 -12.55 -14.12 4.31
C SER A 138 -13.14 -14.18 2.90
N GLU A 139 -13.66 -13.06 2.39
CA GLU A 139 -14.21 -12.99 1.04
C GLU A 139 -13.11 -13.07 -0.03
N LEU A 140 -11.97 -12.40 0.18
CA LEU A 140 -10.79 -12.57 -0.68
C LEU A 140 -10.34 -14.03 -0.77
N LEU A 141 -10.33 -14.77 0.34
CA LEU A 141 -10.01 -16.19 0.35
C LEU A 141 -11.04 -17.03 -0.41
N ARG A 142 -12.34 -16.69 -0.32
CA ARG A 142 -13.40 -17.35 -1.08
C ARG A 142 -13.19 -17.13 -2.58
N ILE A 143 -13.05 -15.88 -3.00
CA ILE A 143 -12.84 -15.49 -4.40
C ILE A 143 -11.60 -16.18 -4.96
N LYS A 144 -10.46 -16.16 -4.24
CA LYS A 144 -9.26 -16.86 -4.69
C LYS A 144 -9.48 -18.35 -4.88
N LYS A 145 -10.26 -18.99 -4.01
CA LYS A 145 -10.47 -20.44 -4.04
C LYS A 145 -11.45 -20.85 -5.14
N GLU A 146 -12.48 -20.05 -5.37
CA GLU A 146 -13.64 -20.42 -6.19
C GLU A 146 -13.55 -19.86 -7.60
N ASP A 147 -13.08 -18.61 -7.73
CA ASP A 147 -13.23 -17.82 -8.96
C ASP A 147 -11.87 -17.47 -9.59
N HIS A 148 -10.90 -17.01 -8.78
CA HIS A 148 -9.61 -16.45 -9.25
C HIS A 148 -8.39 -17.03 -8.51
N PRO A 149 -7.95 -18.28 -8.79
CA PRO A 149 -6.79 -18.91 -8.15
C PRO A 149 -5.48 -18.12 -8.19
N GLU A 150 -5.31 -17.26 -9.19
CA GLU A 150 -4.19 -16.35 -9.43
C GLU A 150 -4.19 -15.13 -8.50
N LEU A 151 -5.33 -14.78 -7.89
CA LEU A 151 -5.48 -13.57 -7.07
C LEU A 151 -4.41 -13.50 -5.98
N MET A 152 -3.59 -12.45 -6.01
CA MET A 152 -2.55 -12.25 -4.99
C MET A 152 -3.11 -11.53 -3.77
N LEU A 153 -2.76 -12.03 -2.58
CA LEU A 153 -3.31 -11.51 -1.32
C LEU A 153 -2.29 -11.40 -0.19
N SER A 154 -2.50 -10.39 0.64
CA SER A 154 -1.78 -10.13 1.90
C SER A 154 -2.67 -10.49 3.09
N PRO A 155 -2.14 -11.13 4.15
CA PRO A 155 -2.95 -11.64 5.24
C PRO A 155 -3.33 -10.53 6.21
N ALA A 156 -4.50 -10.67 6.84
CA ALA A 156 -4.81 -9.90 8.04
C ALA A 156 -3.82 -10.24 9.18
N THR A 157 -3.70 -9.36 10.19
CA THR A 157 -2.74 -9.46 11.31
C THR A 157 -2.65 -10.85 11.97
N LYS A 158 -3.76 -11.60 12.04
CA LYS A 158 -3.77 -12.96 12.61
C LYS A 158 -2.99 -13.98 11.76
N GLY A 159 -2.97 -13.83 10.44
CA GLY A 159 -2.19 -14.69 9.55
C GLY A 159 -0.69 -14.49 9.74
N VAL A 160 -0.25 -13.24 9.96
CA VAL A 160 1.14 -12.90 10.32
C VAL A 160 1.55 -13.55 11.64
N ILE A 161 0.70 -13.48 12.67
CA ILE A 161 0.96 -14.07 13.99
C ILE A 161 1.05 -15.61 13.90
N LYS A 162 0.15 -16.25 13.15
CA LYS A 162 0.19 -17.70 12.91
C LYS A 162 1.48 -18.11 12.19
N TYR A 163 1.84 -17.38 11.13
CA TYR A 163 3.08 -17.60 10.40
C TYR A 163 4.31 -17.48 11.32
N TYR A 164 4.38 -16.40 12.09
CA TYR A 164 5.47 -16.16 13.03
C TYR A 164 5.57 -17.25 14.11
N ALA A 165 4.44 -17.68 14.68
CA ALA A 165 4.43 -18.74 15.69
C ALA A 165 4.95 -20.08 15.12
N LEU A 166 4.57 -20.43 13.89
CA LEU A 166 5.09 -21.63 13.23
C LEU A 166 6.59 -21.51 12.92
N HIS A 167 7.05 -20.34 12.50
CA HIS A 167 8.47 -20.05 12.28
C HIS A 167 9.29 -20.27 13.55
N VAL A 168 8.91 -19.64 14.68
CA VAL A 168 9.64 -19.76 15.96
C VAL A 168 9.66 -21.20 16.48
N LEU A 169 8.59 -21.96 16.26
CA LEU A 169 8.50 -23.35 16.71
C LEU A 169 9.18 -24.36 15.76
N GLY A 170 9.71 -23.92 14.61
CA GLY A 170 10.27 -24.82 13.58
C GLY A 170 9.21 -25.72 12.93
N LEU A 171 7.95 -25.28 12.92
CA LEU A 171 6.78 -25.99 12.41
C LEU A 171 6.25 -25.35 11.11
N ASP A 172 7.09 -24.60 10.41
CA ASP A 172 6.72 -23.87 9.19
C ASP A 172 6.28 -24.81 8.06
N LEU A 173 6.69 -26.08 8.07
CA LEU A 173 6.19 -27.13 7.15
C LEU A 173 4.66 -27.33 7.19
N PHE A 174 3.97 -26.80 8.22
CA PHE A 174 2.51 -26.85 8.33
C PHE A 174 1.81 -25.53 7.95
N TYR A 175 2.53 -24.59 7.33
CA TYR A 175 1.94 -23.36 6.79
C TYR A 175 1.38 -23.62 5.39
N PHE A 176 0.04 -23.65 5.28
CA PHE A 176 -0.69 -23.93 4.04
C PHE A 176 -1.54 -22.75 3.56
N ASP A 177 -1.36 -21.57 4.14
CA ASP A 177 -2.17 -20.41 3.76
C ASP A 177 -1.73 -19.91 2.37
N THR A 178 -2.70 -19.61 1.50
CA THR A 178 -2.48 -19.25 0.08
C THR A 178 -2.04 -17.80 -0.13
N VAL A 179 -1.29 -17.28 0.84
CA VAL A 179 -0.88 -15.88 0.92
C VAL A 179 0.32 -15.64 0.02
N THR A 180 0.34 -14.50 -0.68
CA THR A 180 1.42 -14.14 -1.60
C THR A 180 2.49 -13.28 -0.97
N VAL A 181 2.11 -12.41 -0.02
CA VAL A 181 3.02 -11.45 0.61
C VAL A 181 2.66 -11.22 2.07
N LEU A 182 3.65 -11.15 2.95
CA LEU A 182 3.51 -10.67 4.32
C LEU A 182 3.78 -9.17 4.38
N GLN A 183 2.87 -8.39 4.93
CA GLN A 183 3.04 -6.95 5.14
C GLN A 183 3.13 -6.66 6.64
N VAL A 184 4.33 -6.39 7.14
CA VAL A 184 4.64 -6.41 8.58
C VAL A 184 5.44 -5.17 9.02
N PRO A 185 5.37 -4.77 10.30
CA PRO A 185 6.35 -3.84 10.84
C PRO A 185 7.68 -4.57 11.11
N PRO A 186 8.80 -3.85 11.29
CA PRO A 186 10.07 -4.45 11.71
C PRO A 186 9.96 -5.19 13.06
N VAL A 187 9.17 -4.63 13.98
CA VAL A 187 8.93 -5.20 15.31
C VAL A 187 7.45 -5.14 15.64
N GLU A 188 6.87 -6.27 16.05
CA GLU A 188 5.49 -6.39 16.52
C GLU A 188 5.46 -7.12 17.85
N MET A 189 4.81 -6.57 18.89
CA MET A 189 4.73 -7.21 20.22
C MET A 189 6.09 -7.65 20.81
N GLY A 190 7.17 -6.93 20.52
CA GLY A 190 8.54 -7.26 20.96
C GLY A 190 9.25 -8.34 20.12
N LEU A 191 8.63 -8.79 19.03
CA LEU A 191 9.16 -9.80 18.12
C LEU A 191 9.82 -9.12 16.93
N HIS A 192 11.08 -9.45 16.67
CA HIS A 192 11.82 -8.97 15.50
C HIS A 192 11.37 -9.74 14.25
N LEU A 193 10.59 -9.08 13.41
CA LEU A 193 10.13 -9.60 12.12
C LEU A 193 11.11 -9.22 11.01
N ASP A 194 11.96 -8.22 11.22
CA ASP A 194 12.98 -7.71 10.30
C ASP A 194 14.23 -8.59 10.15
N THR A 195 14.28 -9.78 10.78
CA THR A 195 15.46 -10.63 10.74
C THR A 195 15.59 -11.38 9.42
N LYS A 196 16.83 -11.60 8.97
CA LYS A 196 17.13 -12.44 7.79
C LYS A 196 16.47 -13.83 7.88
N GLY A 197 16.49 -14.47 9.04
CA GLY A 197 15.90 -15.80 9.23
C GLY A 197 14.37 -15.84 9.08
N PHE A 198 13.68 -14.79 9.52
CA PHE A 198 12.23 -14.64 9.30
C PHE A 198 11.93 -14.53 7.80
N ILE A 199 12.66 -13.64 7.11
CA ILE A 199 12.47 -13.40 5.67
C ILE A 199 12.80 -14.65 4.85
N GLU A 200 13.93 -15.30 5.08
CA GLU A 200 14.30 -16.55 4.39
C GLU A 200 13.28 -17.66 4.62
N THR A 201 12.63 -17.68 5.79
CA THR A 201 11.53 -18.63 6.05
C THR A 201 10.34 -18.31 5.16
N ALA A 202 10.00 -17.04 4.92
CA ALA A 202 8.87 -16.68 4.07
C ALA A 202 9.15 -17.06 2.62
N HIS A 203 10.38 -16.81 2.17
CA HIS A 203 10.85 -17.21 0.84
C HIS A 203 10.79 -18.72 0.61
N ARG A 204 11.07 -19.56 1.62
CA ARG A 204 10.90 -21.03 1.49
C ARG A 204 9.46 -21.47 1.22
N HIS A 205 8.49 -20.64 1.57
CA HIS A 205 7.06 -20.85 1.29
C HIS A 205 6.59 -20.09 0.05
N ASN A 206 7.50 -19.51 -0.74
CA ASN A 206 7.20 -18.66 -1.89
C ASN A 206 6.35 -17.43 -1.52
N ILE A 207 6.62 -16.85 -0.35
CA ILE A 207 5.93 -15.68 0.18
C ILE A 207 6.91 -14.51 0.23
N ALA A 208 6.55 -13.39 -0.41
CA ALA A 208 7.31 -12.15 -0.32
C ALA A 208 7.13 -11.48 1.05
N VAL A 209 8.08 -10.66 1.49
CA VAL A 209 8.01 -9.90 2.75
C VAL A 209 8.17 -8.42 2.48
N HIS A 210 7.12 -7.66 2.78
CA HIS A 210 7.10 -6.21 2.68
C HIS A 210 7.04 -5.57 4.07
N TYR A 211 7.77 -4.46 4.25
CA TYR A 211 7.74 -3.69 5.48
C TYR A 211 7.02 -2.37 5.27
N TRP A 212 5.99 -2.12 6.07
CA TRP A 212 5.22 -0.88 5.96
C TRP A 212 5.77 0.24 6.83
N THR A 213 5.68 1.45 6.27
CA THR A 213 6.10 2.75 6.81
C THR A 213 7.51 2.77 7.39
N ILE A 214 8.50 2.63 6.51
CA ILE A 214 9.91 2.82 6.84
C ILE A 214 10.40 4.11 6.21
N ASP A 215 10.76 5.09 7.05
CA ASP A 215 11.24 6.40 6.61
C ASP A 215 12.70 6.67 7.06
N ASP A 216 13.30 5.72 7.78
CA ASP A 216 14.69 5.80 8.25
C ASP A 216 15.65 5.03 7.30
N PRO A 217 16.69 5.68 6.75
CA PRO A 217 17.56 5.07 5.76
C PRO A 217 18.41 3.92 6.31
N GLU A 218 18.78 3.94 7.60
CA GLU A 218 19.53 2.83 8.21
C GLU A 218 18.66 1.57 8.34
N THR A 219 17.39 1.75 8.72
CA THR A 219 16.38 0.68 8.71
C THR A 219 16.15 0.16 7.29
N MET A 220 16.05 1.04 6.27
CA MET A 220 15.96 0.62 4.87
C MET A 220 17.15 -0.26 4.47
N ARG A 221 18.39 0.16 4.77
CA ARG A 221 19.61 -0.62 4.48
C ARG A 221 19.58 -1.99 5.16
N LEU A 222 19.18 -2.04 6.42
CA LEU A 222 19.10 -3.30 7.18
C LEU A 222 18.08 -4.26 6.54
N LEU A 223 16.89 -3.77 6.20
CA LEU A 223 15.83 -4.58 5.59
C LEU A 223 16.23 -5.10 4.20
N ILE A 224 16.83 -4.26 3.36
CA ILE A 224 17.36 -4.65 2.05
C ILE A 224 18.42 -5.75 2.23
N LYS A 225 19.39 -5.54 3.13
CA LYS A 225 20.44 -6.52 3.44
C LYS A 225 19.88 -7.86 3.96
N ASN A 226 18.80 -7.82 4.73
CA ASN A 226 18.15 -9.01 5.28
C ASN A 226 17.25 -9.73 4.26
N GLY A 227 17.03 -9.14 3.07
CA GLY A 227 16.32 -9.76 1.95
C GLY A 227 14.86 -9.33 1.79
N ALA A 228 14.45 -8.18 2.35
CA ALA A 228 13.08 -7.69 2.17
C ALA A 228 12.74 -7.49 0.68
N ASP A 229 11.54 -7.91 0.27
CA ASP A 229 11.06 -7.80 -1.11
C ASP A 229 10.38 -6.46 -1.42
N GLY A 230 9.95 -5.75 -0.38
CA GLY A 230 9.30 -4.44 -0.53
C GLY A 230 9.42 -3.58 0.72
N ILE A 231 9.58 -2.28 0.52
CA ILE A 231 9.55 -1.27 1.58
C ILE A 231 8.51 -0.24 1.19
N MET A 232 7.49 -0.07 2.02
CA MET A 232 6.52 1.03 1.88
C MET A 232 7.04 2.21 2.70
N THR A 233 7.24 3.34 2.04
CA THR A 233 7.83 4.54 2.64
C THR A 233 7.03 5.78 2.27
N ASN A 234 7.02 6.78 3.14
CA ASN A 234 6.54 8.11 2.81
C ASN A 234 7.55 8.90 1.96
N ILE A 235 8.77 8.37 1.77
CA ILE A 235 9.89 9.05 1.10
C ILE A 235 10.52 8.15 0.02
N PRO A 236 9.82 7.85 -1.10
CA PRO A 236 10.32 6.94 -2.14
C PRO A 236 11.67 7.36 -2.75
N SER A 237 11.93 8.67 -2.87
CA SER A 237 13.20 9.23 -3.37
C SER A 237 14.40 8.90 -2.47
N LEU A 238 14.19 8.87 -1.15
CA LEU A 238 15.22 8.46 -0.19
C LEU A 238 15.51 6.96 -0.33
N LEU A 239 14.46 6.12 -0.45
CA LEU A 239 14.62 4.69 -0.66
C LEU A 239 15.42 4.41 -1.95
N LYS A 240 15.09 5.09 -3.05
CA LYS A 240 15.86 4.99 -4.31
C LYS A 240 17.33 5.34 -4.12
N SER A 241 17.62 6.44 -3.41
CA SER A 241 19.00 6.85 -3.12
C SER A 241 19.76 5.82 -2.27
N VAL A 242 19.08 5.18 -1.32
CA VAL A 242 19.65 4.09 -0.51
C VAL A 242 19.97 2.88 -1.38
N MET A 243 19.07 2.49 -2.28
CA MET A 243 19.28 1.37 -3.21
C MET A 243 20.48 1.62 -4.14
N ASP A 244 20.57 2.80 -4.74
CA ASP A 244 21.67 3.17 -5.64
C ASP A 244 23.04 3.14 -4.96
N ALA A 245 23.09 3.57 -3.69
CA ALA A 245 24.30 3.51 -2.89
C ALA A 245 24.73 2.07 -2.60
N ILE A 246 23.78 1.17 -2.33
CA ILE A 246 24.06 -0.26 -2.08
C ILE A 246 24.59 -0.94 -3.35
N GLU A 247 24.01 -0.63 -4.52
CA GLU A 247 24.46 -1.18 -5.80
C GLU A 247 25.91 -0.76 -6.09
N THR A 248 26.23 0.52 -5.88
CA THR A 248 27.59 1.06 -6.08
C THR A 248 28.64 0.40 -5.17
N ASP A 249 28.28 0.07 -3.93
CA ASP A 249 29.19 -0.60 -2.98
C ASP A 249 29.42 -2.09 -3.29
N SER A 250 28.61 -2.67 -4.19
CA SER A 250 28.66 -4.09 -4.57
C SER A 250 29.42 -4.38 -5.89
N GLU A 251 29.80 -3.35 -6.64
CA GLU A 251 30.66 -3.41 -7.83
C GLU A 251 32.16 -3.25 -7.48
#